data_AF-A0A926PCS2-F1
#
_entry.id   AF-A0A926PCS2-F1
#
_cell.length_a   1.000
_cell.length_b   1.000
_cell.length_c   1.000
_cell.angle_alpha   90.00
_cell.angle_beta   90.00
_cell.angle_gamma   90.00
#
_symmetry.space_group_name_H-M   'P 1'
#
loop_
_entity.id
_entity.type
_entity.pdbx_description
1 polymer ?
#
loop_
_entity_poly.entity_id
_entity_poly.type
_entity_poly.pdbx_seq_one_letter_code
_entity_poly.pdbx_strand_id
1 'polypeptide(L)'
;MGSPVLFFNMMLNISPEKIRIFADKYETEPLRWINIIHASDIIAYPLKASLNIKSLSNLFFRDKYIWADANVAEKGARFFGQAHAARALSVADAHSYYWRSPGTARLIAANILGDYTAIDSATIDKE
;
A
#
# COMPACT_ATOMS: atom_id res chain seq x y z
N MET A 1 7.97 3.66 5.41
CA MET A 1 8.59 3.97 4.10
C MET A 1 7.87 3.11 3.11
N GLY A 2 7.24 3.71 2.10
CA GLY A 2 6.54 2.97 1.07
C GLY A 2 7.51 2.06 0.31
N SER A 3 7.00 0.96 -0.25
CA SER A 3 7.83 0.00 -0.97
C SER A 3 8.45 0.64 -2.23
N PRO A 4 9.78 0.68 -2.39
CA PRO A 4 10.44 1.34 -3.50
C PRO A 4 10.43 0.48 -4.78
N VAL A 5 9.31 -0.21 -5.06
CA VAL A 5 9.16 -1.14 -6.19
C VAL A 5 9.51 -0.49 -7.53
N LEU A 6 9.17 0.79 -7.73
CA LEU A 6 9.52 1.50 -8.96
C LEU A 6 11.04 1.63 -9.17
N PHE A 7 11.78 1.83 -8.09
CA PHE A 7 13.23 1.91 -8.13
C PHE A 7 13.83 0.55 -8.47
N PHE A 8 13.32 -0.54 -7.89
CA PHE A 8 13.73 -1.89 -8.26
C PHE A 8 13.38 -2.22 -9.71
N ASN A 9 12.20 -1.81 -10.20
CA ASN A 9 11.84 -2.01 -11.60
C ASN A 9 12.82 -1.30 -12.53
N MET A 10 13.23 -0.08 -12.20
CA MET A 10 14.22 0.67 -12.97
C MET A 10 15.60 -0.03 -12.93
N MET A 11 16.09 -0.41 -11.75
CA MET A 11 17.40 -1.08 -11.61
C MET A 11 17.45 -2.43 -12.32
N LEU A 12 16.36 -3.19 -12.28
CA LEU A 12 16.26 -4.53 -12.88
C LEU A 12 15.75 -4.50 -14.33
N ASN A 13 15.56 -3.29 -14.90
CA ASN A 13 14.99 -3.08 -16.23
C ASN A 13 13.69 -3.89 -16.45
N ILE A 14 12.78 -3.84 -15.48
CA ILE A 14 11.46 -4.45 -15.52
C ILE A 14 10.48 -3.43 -16.12
N SER A 15 10.07 -3.67 -17.36
CA SER A 15 9.03 -2.88 -18.02
C SER A 15 7.63 -3.38 -17.67
N PRO A 16 6.59 -2.53 -17.80
CA PRO A 16 5.19 -2.95 -17.70
C PRO A 16 4.85 -4.16 -18.58
N GLU A 17 5.45 -4.27 -19.76
CA GLU A 17 5.24 -5.33 -20.73
C GLU A 17 5.76 -6.68 -20.23
N LYS A 18 6.88 -6.70 -19.48
CA LYS A 18 7.36 -7.93 -18.82
C LYS A 18 6.39 -8.40 -17.75
N ILE A 19 5.81 -7.47 -17.00
CA ILE A 19 4.79 -7.76 -15.98
C ILE A 19 3.52 -8.30 -16.65
N ARG A 20 3.12 -7.72 -17.79
CA ARG A 20 2.00 -8.22 -18.60
C ARG A 20 2.21 -9.66 -19.05
N ILE A 21 3.33 -9.93 -19.72
CA ILE A 21 3.67 -11.26 -20.23
C ILE A 21 3.69 -12.28 -19.09
N PHE A 22 4.14 -11.88 -17.90
CA PHE A 22 4.10 -12.73 -16.72
C PHE A 22 2.67 -12.99 -16.23
N ALA A 23 1.85 -11.94 -16.10
CA ALA A 23 0.46 -12.05 -15.66
C ALA A 23 -0.41 -12.88 -16.61
N ASP A 24 -0.16 -12.78 -17.93
CA ASP A 24 -0.90 -13.54 -18.95
C ASP A 24 -0.68 -15.06 -18.84
N LYS A 25 0.37 -15.53 -18.14
CA LYS A 25 0.58 -16.96 -17.86
C LYS A 25 -0.44 -17.54 -16.88
N TYR A 26 -1.14 -16.69 -16.13
CA TYR A 26 -2.14 -17.09 -15.15
C TYR A 26 -3.53 -16.95 -15.79
N GLU A 27 -3.96 -18.03 -16.46
CA GLU A 27 -5.25 -18.06 -17.18
C GLU A 27 -6.42 -18.51 -16.30
N THR A 28 -6.14 -19.31 -15.25
CA THR A 28 -7.17 -19.92 -14.41
C THR A 28 -7.71 -18.97 -13.35
N GLU A 29 -6.81 -18.19 -12.74
CA GLU A 29 -7.13 -17.21 -11.71
C GLU A 29 -6.28 -15.96 -11.93
N PRO A 30 -6.88 -14.76 -11.95
CA PRO A 30 -6.12 -13.54 -12.15
C PRO A 30 -5.16 -13.32 -10.98
N LEU A 31 -3.97 -12.81 -11.27
CA LEU A 31 -3.06 -12.34 -10.23
C LEU A 31 -3.71 -11.16 -9.50
N ARG A 32 -3.66 -11.19 -8.16
CA ARG A 32 -4.23 -10.13 -7.32
C ARG A 32 -3.14 -9.42 -6.55
N TRP A 33 -3.02 -8.11 -6.74
CA TRP A 33 -2.10 -7.26 -6.01
C TRP A 33 -2.85 -6.08 -5.39
N ILE A 34 -2.73 -5.93 -4.08
CA ILE A 34 -3.15 -4.74 -3.35
C ILE A 34 -1.92 -3.99 -2.84
N ASN A 35 -1.77 -2.74 -3.25
CA ASN A 35 -0.73 -1.85 -2.77
C ASN A 35 -1.29 -1.00 -1.64
N ILE A 36 -0.96 -1.37 -0.40
CA ILE A 36 -1.47 -0.69 0.80
C ILE A 36 -0.52 0.47 1.15
N ILE A 37 -1.05 1.69 1.13
CA ILE A 37 -0.30 2.93 1.35
C ILE A 37 -0.79 3.55 2.65
N HIS A 38 0.11 3.75 3.60
CA HIS A 38 -0.22 4.36 4.88
C HIS A 38 0.09 5.86 4.85
N ALA A 39 -0.75 6.67 5.48
CA ALA A 39 -0.63 8.14 5.47
C ALA A 39 0.71 8.68 6.03
N SER A 40 1.39 7.91 6.88
CA SER A 40 2.70 8.28 7.45
C SER A 40 3.90 7.81 6.62
N ASP A 41 3.69 7.20 5.45
CA ASP A 41 4.79 6.91 4.54
C ASP A 41 5.45 8.20 4.06
N ILE A 42 6.74 8.36 4.39
CA ILE A 42 7.57 9.50 3.96
C ILE A 42 7.50 9.69 2.44
N ILE A 43 7.50 8.59 1.70
CA ILE A 43 7.32 8.55 0.25
C ILE A 43 6.32 7.43 -0.04
N ALA A 44 5.17 7.81 -0.60
CA ALA A 44 4.15 6.89 -1.09
C ALA A 44 4.33 6.64 -2.58
N TYR A 45 4.17 5.39 -3.00
CA TYR A 45 4.28 4.98 -4.40
C TYR A 45 2.92 4.43 -4.87
N PRO A 46 2.02 5.26 -5.43
CA PRO A 46 0.82 4.75 -6.08
C PRO A 46 1.23 4.05 -7.38
N LEU A 47 1.32 2.72 -7.32
CA LEU A 47 1.94 1.92 -8.37
C LEU A 47 1.01 1.71 -9.57
N LYS A 48 -0.31 1.86 -9.40
CA LYS A 48 -1.29 1.60 -10.46
C LYS A 48 -1.04 2.46 -11.71
N ALA A 49 -0.72 3.74 -11.51
CA ALA A 49 -0.45 4.67 -12.60
C ALA A 49 0.91 4.37 -13.26
N SER A 50 1.93 4.08 -12.46
CA SER A 50 3.31 3.84 -12.93
C SER A 50 3.48 2.53 -13.70
N LEU A 51 2.65 1.53 -13.41
CA LEU A 51 2.69 0.22 -14.07
C LEU A 51 1.79 0.15 -15.32
N ASN A 52 1.15 1.25 -15.73
CA ASN A 52 0.25 1.32 -16.89
C ASN A 52 -0.80 0.18 -16.94
N ILE A 53 -1.39 -0.18 -15.79
CA ILE A 53 -2.21 -1.40 -15.61
C ILE A 53 -3.57 -1.33 -16.31
N LYS A 54 -3.87 -0.26 -17.07
CA LYS A 54 -5.17 -0.09 -17.72
C LYS A 54 -5.50 -1.18 -18.76
N SER A 55 -4.55 -2.02 -19.16
CA SER A 55 -4.70 -3.04 -20.21
C SER A 55 -4.43 -4.49 -19.77
N LEU A 56 -4.30 -4.78 -18.47
CA LEU A 56 -3.99 -6.14 -17.98
C LEU A 56 -5.27 -6.87 -17.57
N SER A 57 -5.79 -7.76 -18.41
CA SER A 57 -7.01 -8.53 -18.11
C SER A 57 -6.81 -9.52 -16.96
N ASN A 58 -5.60 -10.06 -16.80
CA ASN A 58 -5.30 -11.13 -15.84
C ASN A 58 -4.58 -10.61 -14.58
N LEU A 59 -4.58 -9.29 -14.35
CA LEU A 59 -4.04 -8.67 -13.14
C LEU A 59 -5.08 -7.75 -12.50
N PHE A 60 -5.61 -8.18 -11.35
CA PHE A 60 -6.35 -7.30 -10.45
C PHE A 60 -5.35 -6.46 -9.63
N PHE A 61 -5.36 -5.15 -9.83
CA PHE A 61 -4.49 -4.22 -9.09
C PHE A 61 -5.28 -3.08 -8.46
N ARG A 62 -5.03 -2.80 -7.18
CA ARG A 62 -5.58 -1.63 -6.46
C ARG A 62 -4.54 -0.98 -5.54
N ASP A 63 -4.42 0.34 -5.64
CA ASP A 63 -3.84 1.16 -4.58
C ASP A 63 -4.93 1.38 -3.51
N LYS A 64 -4.61 1.10 -2.24
CA LYS A 64 -5.52 1.27 -1.11
C LYS A 64 -4.84 2.07 -0.01
N TYR A 65 -5.55 3.08 0.48
CA TYR A 65 -5.02 3.99 1.48
C TYR A 65 -5.56 3.60 2.85
N ILE A 66 -4.65 3.54 3.82
CA ILE A 66 -4.98 3.37 5.23
C ILE A 66 -4.45 4.58 6.00
N TRP A 67 -5.16 4.92 7.07
CA TRP A 67 -4.79 6.00 7.97
C TRP A 67 -4.95 5.53 9.41
N ALA A 68 -4.00 5.93 10.24
CA ALA A 68 -4.10 5.92 11.69
C ALA A 68 -3.91 7.35 12.14
N ASP A 69 -4.70 7.84 13.10
CA ASP A 69 -4.35 9.09 13.72
C ASP A 69 -2.98 8.92 14.39
N ALA A 70 -2.15 9.94 14.25
CA ALA A 70 -0.81 9.99 14.83
C ALA A 70 -0.92 9.65 16.32
N ASN A 71 -0.24 8.58 16.76
CA ASN A 71 -0.23 8.13 18.14
C ASN A 71 -0.18 9.32 19.10
N VAL A 72 -0.86 9.24 20.24
CA VAL A 72 -0.93 10.34 21.24
C VAL A 72 0.46 10.89 21.59
N ALA A 73 1.50 10.05 21.54
CA ALA A 73 2.91 10.42 21.68
C ALA A 73 3.46 11.30 20.54
N GLU A 74 3.07 11.04 19.28
CA GLU A 74 3.41 11.89 18.14
C GLU A 74 2.68 13.25 18.22
N LYS A 75 1.39 13.27 18.57
CA LYS A 75 0.65 14.52 18.85
C LYS A 75 1.31 15.31 19.98
N GLY A 76 1.70 14.65 21.06
CA GLY A 76 2.43 15.24 22.19
C GLY A 76 3.78 15.80 21.78
N ALA A 77 4.59 15.04 21.04
CA ALA A 77 5.91 15.49 20.57
C ALA A 77 5.81 16.70 19.64
N ARG A 78 4.78 16.76 18.77
CA ARG A 78 4.49 17.95 17.96
C ARG A 78 4.07 19.14 18.82
N PHE A 79 3.22 18.92 19.83
CA PHE A 79 2.75 19.97 20.75
C PHE A 79 3.89 20.59 21.56
N PHE A 80 4.88 19.81 21.99
CA PHE A 80 6.07 20.29 22.72
C PHE A 80 7.21 20.78 21.81
N GLY A 81 6.95 21.01 20.51
CA GLY A 81 7.94 21.56 19.57
C GLY A 81 9.07 20.60 19.20
N GLN A 82 8.99 19.32 19.58
CA GLN A 82 9.99 18.30 19.28
C GLN A 82 9.75 17.66 17.90
N ALA A 83 9.84 18.46 16.84
CA ALA A 83 9.55 18.03 15.48
C ALA A 83 10.40 16.82 15.02
N HIS A 84 11.64 16.71 15.49
CA HIS A 84 12.51 15.57 15.16
C HIS A 84 12.10 14.29 15.89
N ALA A 85 11.73 14.38 17.16
CA ALA A 85 11.22 13.24 17.94
C ALA A 85 9.85 12.79 17.42
N ALA A 86 8.96 13.74 17.10
CA ALA A 86 7.67 13.46 16.48
C ALA A 86 7.83 12.70 15.15
N ARG A 87 8.79 13.11 14.31
CA ARG A 87 9.08 12.44 13.04
C ARG A 87 9.68 11.04 13.23
N ALA A 88 10.59 10.86 14.19
CA ALA A 88 11.18 9.55 14.48
C ALA A 88 10.13 8.58 15.03
N LEU A 89 9.28 9.05 15.94
CA LEU A 89 8.15 8.30 16.47
C LEU A 89 7.14 7.96 15.37
N SER A 90 6.80 8.93 14.50
CA SER A 90 5.88 8.68 13.40
C SER A 90 6.40 7.60 12.46
N VAL A 91 7.70 7.57 12.16
CA VAL A 91 8.31 6.59 11.23
C VAL A 91 8.36 5.18 11.82
N ALA A 92 8.73 5.06 13.10
CA ALA A 92 8.78 3.75 13.78
C ALA A 92 7.36 3.19 13.99
N ASP A 93 6.44 4.04 14.43
CA ASP A 93 5.06 3.67 14.69
C ASP A 93 4.31 3.30 13.40
N ALA A 94 4.46 4.10 12.35
CA ALA A 94 3.95 3.86 11.00
C ALA A 94 4.15 2.42 10.52
N HIS A 95 5.37 1.90 10.70
CA HIS A 95 5.74 0.60 10.15
C HIS A 95 5.14 -0.55 10.95
N SER A 96 5.01 -0.38 12.28
CA SER A 96 4.29 -1.34 13.12
C SER A 96 2.77 -1.28 12.88
N TYR A 97 2.25 -0.12 12.51
CA TYR A 97 0.82 0.09 12.33
C TYR A 97 0.26 -0.67 11.13
N TYR A 98 1.03 -0.84 10.06
CA TYR A 98 0.65 -1.71 8.95
C TYR A 98 0.16 -3.08 9.45
N TRP A 99 0.88 -3.68 10.39
CA TRP A 99 0.57 -5.00 10.93
C TRP A 99 -0.55 -5.00 11.97
N ARG A 100 -0.84 -3.85 12.60
CA ARG A 100 -1.87 -3.73 13.64
C ARG A 100 -3.17 -3.09 13.13
N SER A 101 -3.16 -2.52 11.93
CA SER A 101 -4.32 -1.88 11.31
C SER A 101 -5.41 -2.91 10.99
N PRO A 102 -6.63 -2.74 11.52
CA PRO A 102 -7.79 -3.54 11.12
C PRO A 102 -8.06 -3.45 9.61
N GLY A 103 -7.82 -2.29 9.00
CA GLY A 103 -7.94 -2.07 7.56
C GLY A 103 -6.92 -2.85 6.75
N THR A 104 -5.65 -2.89 7.15
CA THR A 104 -4.66 -3.77 6.51
C THR A 104 -5.13 -5.22 6.59
N ALA A 105 -5.51 -5.70 7.77
CA ALA A 105 -5.95 -7.09 7.96
C ALA A 105 -7.18 -7.41 7.09
N ARG A 106 -8.17 -6.52 7.05
CA ARG A 106 -9.37 -6.64 6.22
C ARG A 106 -9.05 -6.68 4.74
N LEU A 107 -8.17 -5.79 4.25
CA LEU A 107 -7.74 -5.75 2.85
C LEU A 107 -6.98 -7.03 2.46
N ILE A 108 -6.06 -7.51 3.30
CA ILE A 108 -5.33 -8.75 3.06
C ILE A 108 -6.29 -9.94 3.02
N ALA A 109 -7.20 -10.06 3.99
CA ALA A 109 -8.18 -11.13 4.03
C ALA A 109 -9.07 -11.13 2.76
N ALA A 110 -9.59 -9.97 2.37
CA ALA A 110 -10.38 -9.83 1.14
C ALA A 110 -9.57 -10.21 -0.12
N ASN A 111 -8.29 -9.84 -0.19
CA ASN A 111 -7.43 -10.21 -1.32
C ASN A 111 -7.14 -11.72 -1.40
N ILE A 112 -6.95 -12.39 -0.26
CA ILE A 112 -6.79 -13.85 -0.18
C ILE A 112 -8.09 -14.54 -0.63
N LEU A 113 -9.23 -14.05 -0.16
CA LEU A 113 -10.57 -14.60 -0.48
C LEU A 113 -11.05 -14.25 -1.90
N GLY A 114 -10.37 -13.35 -2.62
CA GLY A 114 -10.80 -12.89 -3.94
C GLY A 114 -12.03 -11.97 -3.90
N ASP A 115 -12.32 -11.36 -2.75
CA ASP A 115 -13.47 -10.46 -2.58
C ASP A 115 -13.16 -9.06 -3.11
N TYR A 116 -13.33 -8.90 -4.43
CA TYR A 116 -13.11 -7.63 -5.12
C TYR A 116 -14.04 -6.52 -4.65
N THR A 117 -15.27 -6.86 -4.26
CA THR A 117 -16.25 -5.89 -3.78
C THR A 117 -15.83 -5.33 -2.43
N ALA A 118 -15.39 -6.17 -1.49
CA ALA A 118 -14.86 -5.71 -0.21
C ALA A 118 -13.60 -4.86 -0.38
N ILE A 119 -12.71 -5.24 -1.31
CA ILE A 119 -11.53 -4.42 -1.62
C ILE A 119 -11.96 -3.06 -2.18
N ASP A 120 -12.83 -3.04 -3.20
CA ASP A 120 -13.21 -1.80 -3.89
C ASP A 120 -14.03 -0.84 -3.04
N SER A 121 -14.92 -1.36 -2.20
CA SER A 121 -15.73 -0.58 -1.25
C SER A 121 -15.00 -0.22 0.05
N ALA A 122 -13.81 -0.77 0.31
CA ALA A 122 -13.05 -0.46 1.50
C ALA A 122 -12.77 1.05 1.60
N THR A 123 -13.34 1.66 2.63
CA THR A 123 -13.01 3.01 3.05
C THR A 123 -11.79 3.00 3.96
N ILE A 124 -11.15 4.17 4.09
CA ILE A 124 -10.16 4.43 5.13
C ILE A 124 -10.82 4.12 6.48
N ASP A 125 -10.11 3.40 7.36
CA ASP A 125 -10.61 3.12 8.70
C ASP A 125 -10.87 4.44 9.43
N LYS A 126 -12.05 4.54 10.05
CA LYS A 126 -12.35 5.59 11.01
C LYS A 126 -12.05 5.00 12.38
N GLU A 127 -11.30 5.73 13.21
CA GLU A 127 -11.16 5.39 14.63
C GLU A 127 -12.51 5.41 15.35
#